data_AF-Q98J48-F1
#
_entry.id   AF-Q98J48-F1
#
_cell.length_a   1.000
_cell.length_b   1.000
_cell.length_c   1.000
_cell.angle_alpha   90.00
_cell.angle_beta   90.00
_cell.angle_gamma   90.00
#
_symmetry.space_group_name_H-M   'P 1'
#
loop_
_entity.id
_entity.type
_entity.pdbx_description
1 polymer ?
#
loop_
_entity_poly.entity_id
_entity_poly.type
_entity_poly.pdbx_seq_one_letter_code
_entity_poly.pdbx_strand_id
1 'polypeptide(L)'
;MDRPLYALAEFFSKPPGFYVMLAAALVCALLTSATLGTYIISISALCLTGVVLIQNYRDTAAMQAKLNEIIVALDTARNEVVGLEHASPKAIDAELKNVENRASTAPAHETTQPDA
;
A
#
# COMPACT_ATOMS: atom_id res chain seq x y z
N MET A 1 18.42 24.49 11.73
CA MET A 1 17.15 25.17 12.09
C MET A 1 16.02 24.52 11.29
N ASP A 2 15.90 23.19 11.39
CA ASP A 2 15.26 22.37 10.33
C ASP A 2 14.12 21.50 10.88
N ARG A 3 13.98 21.48 12.22
CA ARG A 3 12.91 20.80 12.96
C ARG A 3 11.48 21.19 12.52
N PRO A 4 11.15 22.47 12.22
CA PRO A 4 9.76 22.80 11.88
C PRO A 4 9.36 22.24 10.51
N LEU A 5 10.28 22.16 9.55
CA LEU A 5 10.00 21.65 8.20
C LEU A 5 9.79 20.13 8.21
N TYR A 6 10.62 19.40 8.96
CA TYR A 6 10.46 17.97 9.18
C TYR A 6 9.17 17.64 9.94
N ALA A 7 8.81 18.43 10.95
CA ALA A 7 7.57 18.23 11.70
C ALA A 7 6.31 18.46 10.82
N LEU A 8 6.35 19.48 9.94
CA LEU A 8 5.29 19.72 8.96
C LEU A 8 5.19 18.59 7.94
N ALA A 9 6.31 18.12 7.40
CA ALA A 9 6.34 16.98 6.49
C ALA A 9 5.77 15.71 7.14
N GLU A 10 6.20 15.41 8.37
CA GLU A 10 5.74 14.24 9.12
C GLU A 10 4.25 14.34 9.49
N PHE A 11 3.76 15.55 9.79
CA PHE A 11 2.34 15.81 10.00
C PHE A 11 1.52 15.52 8.74
N PHE A 12 1.94 16.05 7.58
CA PHE A 12 1.28 15.79 6.30
C PHE A 12 1.33 14.31 5.88
N SER A 13 2.36 13.56 6.28
CA SER A 13 2.45 12.12 6.00
C SER A 13 1.53 11.24 6.86
N LYS A 14 0.94 11.76 7.95
CA LYS A 14 0.03 11.03 8.83
C LYS A 14 -1.44 11.22 8.37
N PRO A 15 -2.35 10.26 8.66
CA PRO A 15 -3.78 10.39 8.36
C PRO A 15 -4.43 11.74 8.75
N PRO A 16 -4.17 12.33 9.94
CA PRO A 16 -4.71 13.65 10.28
C PRO A 16 -4.24 14.78 9.35
N GLY A 17 -2.98 14.80 8.92
CA GLY A 17 -2.47 15.85 8.03
C GLY A 17 -3.06 15.77 6.62
N PHE A 18 -3.39 14.56 6.17
CA PHE A 18 -4.11 14.35 4.91
C PHE A 18 -5.49 15.02 4.91
N TYR A 19 -6.28 14.85 5.99
CA TYR A 19 -7.60 15.48 6.09
C TYR A 19 -7.52 17.01 6.11
N VAL A 20 -6.49 17.58 6.74
CA VAL A 20 -6.24 19.03 6.73
C VAL A 20 -5.93 19.53 5.32
N MET A 21 -5.05 18.84 4.58
CA MET A 21 -4.76 19.18 3.19
C MET A 21 -5.99 19.06 2.29
N LEU A 22 -6.79 18.01 2.48
CA LEU A 22 -8.02 17.79 1.70
C LEU A 22 -9.03 18.91 1.96
N ALA A 23 -9.26 19.28 3.22
CA ALA A 23 -10.14 20.38 3.58
C ALA A 23 -9.65 21.71 2.99
N ALA A 24 -8.36 22.00 3.06
CA ALA A 24 -7.76 23.19 2.45
C ALA A 24 -7.93 23.21 0.92
N ALA A 25 -7.73 22.06 0.26
CA ALA A 25 -7.93 21.92 -1.18
C ALA A 25 -9.41 22.14 -1.58
N LEU A 26 -10.36 21.61 -0.80
CA LEU A 26 -11.80 21.81 -1.03
C LEU A 26 -12.22 23.27 -0.79
N VAL A 27 -11.72 23.90 0.28
CA VAL A 27 -11.96 25.32 0.55
C VAL A 27 -11.42 26.19 -0.57
N CYS A 28 -10.21 25.90 -1.05
CA CYS A 28 -9.67 26.57 -2.23
C CYS A 28 -10.57 26.32 -3.45
N ALA A 29 -10.94 25.07 -3.75
CA ALA A 29 -11.81 24.76 -4.88
C ALA A 29 -13.15 25.52 -4.89
N LEU A 30 -13.73 25.76 -3.72
CA LEU A 30 -14.99 26.50 -3.57
C LEU A 30 -14.83 28.02 -3.68
N LEU A 31 -13.67 28.57 -3.31
CA LEU A 31 -13.40 30.01 -3.30
C LEU A 31 -12.85 30.55 -4.63
N THR A 32 -12.56 29.68 -5.59
CA THR A 32 -11.77 30.07 -6.76
C THR A 32 -12.61 30.59 -7.92
N SER A 33 -12.61 31.92 -8.07
CA SER A 33 -13.11 32.64 -9.24
C SER A 33 -12.00 33.15 -10.19
N ALA A 34 -10.72 32.89 -9.88
CA ALA A 34 -9.55 33.41 -10.61
C ALA A 34 -8.54 32.31 -11.00
N THR A 35 -7.71 32.58 -12.01
CA THR A 35 -6.65 31.68 -12.52
C THR A 35 -5.66 31.22 -11.45
N LEU A 36 -5.38 32.07 -10.46
CA LEU A 36 -4.57 31.73 -9.29
C LEU A 36 -5.15 30.54 -8.51
N GLY A 37 -6.48 30.44 -8.48
CA GLY A 37 -7.21 29.38 -7.83
C GLY A 37 -6.97 27.99 -8.41
N THR A 38 -6.99 27.91 -9.74
CA THR A 38 -6.72 26.67 -10.47
C THR A 38 -5.32 26.14 -10.13
N TYR A 39 -4.31 27.02 -10.08
CA TYR A 39 -2.94 26.60 -9.72
C TYR A 39 -2.85 26.07 -8.28
N ILE A 40 -3.52 26.72 -7.33
CA ILE A 40 -3.54 26.27 -5.92
C ILE A 40 -4.16 24.88 -5.81
N ILE A 41 -5.28 24.63 -6.49
CA ILE A 41 -5.94 23.31 -6.50
C ILE A 41 -5.02 22.27 -7.13
N SER A 42 -4.38 22.57 -8.26
CA SER A 42 -3.47 21.62 -8.92
C SER A 42 -2.27 21.24 -8.04
N ILE A 43 -1.63 22.21 -7.38
CA ILE A 43 -0.51 21.94 -6.45
C ILE A 43 -1.01 21.13 -5.27
N SER A 44 -2.18 21.47 -4.72
CA SER A 44 -2.77 20.74 -3.59
C SER A 44 -3.08 19.27 -3.97
N ALA A 45 -3.62 19.04 -5.16
CA ALA A 45 -3.88 17.71 -5.68
C ALA A 45 -2.58 16.89 -5.83
N LEU A 46 -1.50 17.49 -6.37
CA LEU A 46 -0.19 16.84 -6.46
C LEU A 46 0.37 16.45 -5.08
N CYS A 47 0.27 17.35 -4.09
CA CYS A 47 0.70 17.05 -2.73
C CYS A 47 -0.13 15.93 -2.10
N LEU A 48 -1.45 15.95 -2.28
CA LEU A 48 -2.35 14.89 -1.80
C LEU A 48 -2.01 13.54 -2.41
N THR A 49 -1.80 13.48 -3.74
CA THR A 49 -1.35 12.26 -4.42
C THR A 49 -0.03 11.76 -3.85
N GLY A 50 0.93 12.66 -3.59
CA GLY A 50 2.21 12.29 -2.96
C GLY A 50 2.03 11.62 -1.58
N VAL A 51 1.17 12.18 -0.72
CA VAL A 51 0.88 11.59 0.60
C VAL A 51 0.25 10.20 0.46
N VAL A 52 -0.74 10.04 -0.44
CA VAL A 52 -1.41 8.75 -0.67
C VAL A 52 -0.42 7.69 -1.15
N LEU A 53 0.48 8.04 -2.07
CA LEU A 53 1.51 7.11 -2.56
C LEU A 53 2.46 6.67 -1.44
N ILE A 54 2.90 7.60 -0.59
CA ILE A 54 3.78 7.28 0.56
C ILE A 54 3.07 6.37 1.56
N GLN A 55 1.81 6.66 1.88
CA GLN A 55 1.01 5.82 2.78
C GLN A 55 0.79 4.43 2.17
N ASN A 56 0.41 4.34 0.90
CA ASN A 56 0.20 3.08 0.20
C ASN A 56 1.47 2.21 0.18
N TYR A 57 2.64 2.82 -0.08
CA TYR A 57 3.92 2.11 -0.03
C TYR A 57 4.19 1.51 1.35
N ARG A 58 4.03 2.31 2.41
CA ARG A 58 4.26 1.85 3.80
C ARG A 58 3.30 0.74 4.20
N ASP A 59 2.03 0.87 3.86
CA ASP A 59 1.00 -0.09 4.23
C ASP A 59 1.15 -1.40 3.45
N THR A 60 1.52 -1.32 2.17
CA THR A 60 1.86 -2.49 1.34
C THR A 60 3.05 -3.25 1.90
N ALA A 61 4.13 -2.55 2.27
CA ALA A 61 5.32 -3.18 2.86
C ALA A 61 5.01 -3.85 4.21
N ALA A 62 4.19 -3.21 5.05
CA ALA A 62 3.77 -3.79 6.33
C ALA A 62 2.91 -5.05 6.13
N MET A 63 2.04 -5.06 5.13
CA MET A 63 1.25 -6.23 4.75
C MET A 63 2.13 -7.37 4.26
N GLN A 64 3.09 -7.08 3.36
CA GLN A 64 4.04 -8.08 2.85
C GLN A 64 4.89 -8.70 3.96
N ALA A 65 5.38 -7.90 4.90
CA ALA A 65 6.14 -8.41 6.04
C ALA A 65 5.31 -9.36 6.94
N LYS A 66 4.05 -9.01 7.21
CA LYS A 66 3.14 -9.86 8.00
C LYS A 66 2.80 -11.17 7.29
N LEU A 67 2.57 -11.12 5.98
CA LEU A 67 2.30 -12.32 5.17
C LEU A 67 3.53 -13.22 5.10
N ASN A 68 4.72 -12.63 4.96
CA ASN A 68 5.97 -13.37 5.00
C ASN A 68 6.13 -14.14 6.32
N GLU A 69 5.90 -13.48 7.45
CA GLU A 69 5.95 -14.15 8.76
C GLU A 69 4.97 -15.33 8.85
N ILE A 70 3.75 -15.19 8.31
CA ILE A 70 2.77 -16.29 8.26
C ILE A 70 3.26 -17.44 7.38
N ILE A 71 3.87 -17.15 6.22
CA ILE A 71 4.44 -18.17 5.32
C ILE A 71 5.58 -18.93 6.01
N VAL A 72 6.46 -18.21 6.73
CA VAL A 72 7.54 -18.83 7.50
C VAL A 72 7.01 -19.67 8.67
N ALA A 73 5.91 -19.24 9.31
CA ALA A 73 5.30 -19.96 10.42
C ALA A 73 4.48 -21.20 9.99
N LEU A 74 4.04 -21.25 8.72
CA LEU A 74 3.24 -22.35 8.19
C LEU A 74 4.14 -23.41 7.53
N ASP A 75 4.21 -24.60 8.14
CA ASP A 75 5.08 -25.71 7.69
C ASP A 75 4.79 -26.18 6.24
N THR A 76 3.54 -26.02 5.79
CA THR A 76 3.11 -26.40 4.44
C THR A 76 3.29 -25.29 3.40
N ALA A 77 3.53 -24.04 3.83
CA ALA A 77 3.71 -22.93 2.92
C ALA A 77 5.15 -22.91 2.39
N ARG A 78 5.29 -22.67 1.07
CA ARG A 78 6.60 -22.66 0.44
C ARG A 78 7.29 -21.33 0.65
N ASN A 79 8.50 -21.38 1.20
CA ASN A 79 9.34 -20.20 1.42
C ASN A 79 9.82 -19.51 0.12
N GLU A 80 9.55 -20.08 -1.06
CA GLU A 80 9.93 -19.51 -2.36
C GLU A 80 9.11 -18.27 -2.76
N VAL A 81 7.90 -18.08 -2.18
CA VAL A 81 7.07 -16.89 -2.45
C VAL A 81 7.38 -15.71 -1.51
N VAL A 82 8.26 -15.93 -0.52
CA VAL A 82 8.73 -14.90 0.40
C VAL A 82 9.63 -13.91 -0.33
N GLY A 83 9.34 -12.61 -0.21
CA GLY A 83 10.17 -11.57 -0.80
C GLY A 83 10.07 -11.49 -2.33
N LEU A 84 9.09 -12.17 -2.93
CA LEU A 84 8.87 -12.23 -4.38
C LEU A 84 8.70 -10.83 -5.00
N GLU A 85 8.27 -9.83 -4.22
CA GLU A 85 8.15 -8.43 -4.64
C GLU A 85 9.46 -7.76 -5.06
N HIS A 86 10.61 -8.33 -4.67
CA HIS A 86 11.92 -7.85 -5.09
C HIS A 86 12.41 -8.53 -6.39
N ALA A 87 11.68 -9.53 -6.89
CA ALA A 87 12.05 -10.25 -8.09
C ALA A 87 11.72 -9.46 -9.38
N SER A 88 12.35 -9.84 -10.48
CA SER A 88 12.02 -9.26 -11.79
C SER A 88 10.57 -9.58 -12.19
N PRO A 89 9.89 -8.75 -13.00
CA PRO A 89 8.51 -9.01 -13.43
C PRO A 89 8.31 -10.40 -14.04
N LYS A 90 9.26 -10.85 -14.89
CA LYS A 90 9.23 -12.19 -15.48
C LYS A 90 9.30 -13.32 -14.44
N ALA A 91 10.05 -13.12 -13.36
CA ALA A 91 10.17 -14.09 -12.29
C ALA A 91 8.91 -14.13 -11.42
N ILE A 92 8.29 -12.96 -11.17
CA ILE A 92 7.01 -12.87 -10.47
C ILE A 92 5.92 -13.60 -11.27
N ASP A 93 5.80 -13.33 -12.57
CA ASP A 93 4.81 -13.98 -13.43
C ASP A 93 5.01 -15.50 -13.50
N ALA A 94 6.27 -15.94 -13.56
CA ALA A 94 6.60 -17.36 -13.57
C ALA A 94 6.16 -18.04 -12.27
N GLU A 95 6.45 -17.44 -11.11
CA GLU A 95 6.01 -18.03 -9.84
C GLU A 95 4.51 -17.93 -9.59
N LEU A 96 3.87 -16.84 -10.03
CA LEU A 96 2.41 -16.74 -9.98
C LEU A 96 1.76 -17.91 -10.73
N LYS A 97 2.22 -18.19 -11.96
CA LYS A 97 1.73 -19.31 -12.75
C LYS A 97 2.00 -20.66 -12.08
N ASN A 98 3.15 -20.83 -11.42
CA ASN A 98 3.44 -22.05 -10.65
C ASN A 98 2.48 -22.22 -9.48
N VAL A 99 2.19 -21.16 -8.72
CA VAL A 99 1.22 -21.17 -7.62
C VAL A 99 -0.17 -21.55 -8.13
N GLU A 100 -0.64 -20.92 -9.20
CA GLU A 100 -1.95 -21.18 -9.80
C GLU A 100 -2.10 -22.61 -10.33
N ASN A 101 -1.08 -23.12 -11.02
CA ASN A 101 -1.07 -24.50 -11.51
C ASN A 101 -1.17 -25.49 -10.35
N ARG A 102 -0.42 -25.27 -9.28
CA ARG A 102 -0.45 -26.14 -8.09
C ARG A 102 -1.82 -26.09 -7.40
N ALA A 103 -2.37 -24.89 -7.20
CA ALA A 103 -3.69 -24.72 -6.61
C ALA A 103 -4.78 -25.44 -7.43
N SER A 104 -4.65 -25.44 -8.76
CA SER A 104 -5.56 -26.16 -9.66
C SER A 104 -5.41 -27.69 -9.61
N THR A 105 -4.23 -28.18 -9.23
CA THR A 105 -3.94 -29.63 -9.11
C THR A 105 -4.07 -30.16 -7.67
N ALA A 106 -4.25 -29.28 -6.69
CA ALA A 106 -4.38 -29.68 -5.29
C ALA A 106 -5.73 -30.40 -5.10
N PRO A 107 -5.77 -31.58 -4.44
CA PRO A 107 -7.03 -32.22 -4.11
C PRO A 107 -7.83 -31.29 -3.20
N ALA A 108 -9.14 -31.16 -3.44
CA ALA A 108 -10.02 -30.38 -2.58
C ALA A 108 -9.80 -30.83 -1.13
N HIS A 109 -9.39 -29.90 -0.27
CA HIS A 109 -9.05 -30.19 1.11
C HIS A 109 -10.29 -30.80 1.79
N GLU A 110 -10.29 -32.12 1.99
CA GLU A 110 -11.30 -32.82 2.76
C GLU A 110 -11.18 -32.27 4.18
N THR A 111 -12.16 -31.46 4.61
CA THR A 111 -12.29 -31.01 5.98
C THR A 111 -12.53 -32.24 6.84
N THR A 112 -11.47 -32.87 7.34
CA THR A 112 -11.56 -33.82 8.43
C THR A 112 -12.01 -33.04 9.66
N GLN A 113 -13.33 -33.03 9.85
CA GLN A 113 -13.99 -32.70 11.09
C GLN A 113 -13.37 -33.60 12.18
N PRO A 114 -12.86 -33.05 13.28
CA PRO A 114 -12.38 -33.88 14.37
C PRO A 114 -13.61 -34.53 15.02
N ASP A 115 -13.71 -35.85 14.87
CA ASP A 115 -14.57 -36.68 15.71
C ASP A 115 -13.96 -36.76 17.11
N ALA A 116 -14.83 -36.59 18.12
CA ALA A 116 -14.64 -36.70 19.58
C ALA A 116 -14.35 -35.41 20.37
#